data_AF-A0A813CMB7-F1
#
_entry.id   AF-A0A813CMB7-F1
#
_cell.length_a   1.000
_cell.length_b   1.000
_cell.length_c   1.000
_cell.angle_alpha   90.00
_cell.angle_beta   90.00
_cell.angle_gamma   90.00
#
_symmetry.space_group_name_H-M   'P 1'
#
loop_
_entity.id
_entity.type
_entity.pdbx_description
1 polymer ?
#
loop_
_entity_poly.entity_id
_entity_poly.type
_entity_poly.pdbx_seq_one_letter_code
_entity_poly.pdbx_strand_id
1 'polypeptide(L)'
;MICEASTAFGSNLFTMWVVLTILGLTSCLGMSAVAFKFLYWNPSYEIWRYKCNPKYPKPEHVRTEILLTIKCISLSTMLPALSLYLAAQGKSQAFCGWGDRSFLWHLGSFIALV
;
A
#
# COMPACT_ATOMS: atom_id res chain seq x y z
N MET A 1 8.22 3.42 -11.34
CA MET A 1 7.55 4.14 -10.25
C MET A 1 8.39 4.26 -9.00
N ILE A 2 8.66 3.16 -8.28
CA ILE A 2 9.23 3.27 -6.92
C ILE A 2 10.72 3.68 -6.93
N CYS A 3 11.51 3.33 -7.95
CA CYS A 3 12.87 3.85 -8.06
C CYS A 3 12.96 5.27 -8.63
N GLU A 4 11.94 5.76 -9.33
CA GLU A 4 11.88 7.21 -9.63
C GLU A 4 11.74 8.03 -8.34
N ALA A 5 11.22 7.44 -7.27
CA ALA A 5 11.23 8.07 -5.95
C ALA A 5 12.66 8.30 -5.45
N SER A 6 13.64 7.48 -5.80
CA SER A 6 15.05 7.70 -5.41
C SER A 6 15.71 8.81 -6.21
N THR A 7 15.32 8.99 -7.47
CA THR A 7 15.74 10.14 -8.27
C THR A 7 15.04 11.44 -7.86
N ALA A 8 13.78 11.38 -7.42
CA ALA A 8 12.98 12.55 -7.08
C ALA A 8 13.18 13.04 -5.63
N PHE A 9 13.32 12.11 -4.67
CA PHE A 9 13.39 12.42 -3.23
C PHE A 9 14.78 12.16 -2.62
N GLY A 10 15.75 11.69 -3.41
CA GLY A 10 17.13 11.45 -3.00
C GLY A 10 17.39 10.00 -2.52
N SER A 11 18.65 9.58 -2.59
CA SER A 11 19.09 8.19 -2.41
C SER A 11 19.32 7.76 -0.95
N ASN A 12 18.67 8.42 0.02
CA ASN A 12 18.81 8.08 1.44
C ASN A 12 17.85 6.96 1.83
N LEU A 13 18.34 5.96 2.57
CA LEU A 13 17.53 4.84 3.06
C LEU A 13 16.33 5.30 3.90
N PHE A 14 16.55 6.30 4.76
CA PHE A 14 15.48 6.86 5.60
C PHE A 14 14.37 7.51 4.76
N THR A 15 14.74 8.28 3.72
CA THR A 15 13.77 8.91 2.83
C THR A 15 12.97 7.86 2.06
N MET A 16 13.61 6.82 1.53
CA MET A 16 12.92 5.70 0.88
C MET A 16 11.91 5.03 1.81
N TRP A 17 12.32 4.78 3.06
CA TRP A 17 11.46 4.16 4.06
C TRP A 17 10.24 5.02 4.40
N VAL A 18 10.43 6.33 4.59
CA VAL A 18 9.33 7.26 4.88
C VAL A 18 8.34 7.32 3.70
N VAL A 19 8.84 7.47 2.47
CA VAL A 19 7.99 7.52 1.27
C VAL A 19 7.17 6.25 1.12
N LEU A 20 7.81 5.08 1.26
CA LEU A 20 7.10 3.80 1.18
C LEU A 20 6.10 3.60 2.32
N THR A 21 6.41 4.08 3.52
CA THR A 21 5.49 4.00 4.67
C THR A 21 4.25 4.86 4.43
N ILE A 22 4.41 6.05 3.86
CA ILE A 22 3.27 6.92 3.52
C ILE A 22 2.41 6.30 2.41
N LEU A 23 3.04 5.75 1.36
CA LEU A 23 2.31 5.06 0.28
C LEU A 23 1.60 3.79 0.78
N GLY A 24 2.25 3.01 1.64
CA GLY A 24 1.65 1.84 2.30
C GLY A 24 0.48 2.23 3.18
N LEU A 25 0.60 3.31 3.97
CA LEU A 25 -0.45 3.80 4.85
C LEU A 25 -1.66 4.31 4.06
N THR A 26 -1.44 5.13 3.04
CA THR A 26 -2.52 5.69 2.20
C THR A 26 -3.27 4.60 1.44
N SER A 27 -2.56 3.62 0.85
CA SER A 27 -3.20 2.49 0.16
C SER A 27 -4.00 1.60 1.12
N CYS A 28 -3.43 1.26 2.28
CA CYS A 28 -4.10 0.44 3.29
C CYS A 28 -5.34 1.12 3.86
N LEU A 29 -5.24 2.41 4.24
CA LEU A 29 -6.38 3.18 4.72
C LEU A 29 -7.45 3.37 3.65
N GLY A 30 -7.05 3.60 2.40
CA GLY A 30 -7.98 3.72 1.27
C GLY A 30 -8.80 2.46 1.05
N MET A 31 -8.15 1.30 0.95
CA MET A 31 -8.85 0.01 0.80
C MET A 31 -9.72 -0.31 2.01
N SER A 32 -9.22 -0.05 3.22
CA SER A 32 -9.97 -0.27 4.46
C SER A 32 -11.20 0.63 4.54
N ALA A 33 -11.11 1.90 4.13
CA ALA A 33 -12.23 2.83 4.11
C ALA A 33 -13.30 2.41 3.09
N VAL A 34 -12.91 1.92 1.92
CA VAL A 34 -13.85 1.41 0.90
C VAL A 34 -14.60 0.18 1.43
N ALA A 35 -13.88 -0.80 1.98
CA ALA A 35 -14.49 -1.98 2.58
C ALA A 35 -15.41 -1.60 3.75
N PHE A 36 -14.98 -0.66 4.59
CA PHE A 36 -15.75 -0.17 5.72
C PHE A 36 -17.04 0.51 5.28
N LYS A 37 -16.99 1.35 4.24
CA LYS A 37 -18.18 1.98 3.67
C LYS A 37 -19.15 0.93 3.14
N PHE A 38 -18.67 -0.03 2.36
CA PHE A 38 -19.53 -1.06 1.77
C PHE A 38 -20.19 -1.94 2.84
N LEU A 39 -19.44 -2.30 3.88
CA LEU A 39 -19.95 -3.18 4.92
C LEU A 39 -20.80 -2.41 5.93
N TYR A 40 -20.35 -1.30 6.49
CA TYR A 40 -20.95 -0.70 7.68
C TYR A 40 -21.71 0.61 7.43
N TRP A 41 -21.54 1.27 6.29
CA TRP A 41 -22.24 2.53 5.99
C TRP A 41 -23.52 2.27 5.18
N ASN A 42 -24.67 2.22 5.87
CA ASN A 42 -25.99 1.96 5.28
C ASN A 42 -26.06 0.68 4.41
N PRO A 43 -25.69 -0.50 4.93
CA PRO A 43 -25.78 -1.75 4.17
C PRO A 43 -27.24 -2.10 3.85
N SER A 44 -27.50 -2.61 2.65
CA SER A 44 -28.79 -3.21 2.30
C SER A 44 -28.98 -4.53 3.05
N TYR A 45 -30.23 -4.98 3.18
CA TYR A 45 -30.56 -6.26 3.81
C TYR A 45 -29.80 -7.44 3.17
N GLU A 46 -29.71 -7.45 1.84
CA GLU A 46 -28.99 -8.50 1.10
C GLU A 46 -27.48 -8.51 1.38
N ILE A 47 -26.83 -7.37 1.62
CA ILE A 47 -25.42 -7.34 2.02
C ILE A 47 -25.28 -7.76 3.49
N TRP A 48 -26.20 -7.30 4.33
CA TRP A 48 -26.15 -7.54 5.77
C TRP A 48 -26.34 -9.01 6.13
N ARG A 49 -27.24 -9.75 5.47
CA ARG A 49 -27.51 -11.18 5.74
C ARG A 49 -26.30 -12.10 5.54
N TYR A 50 -25.34 -11.69 4.69
CA TYR A 50 -24.12 -12.47 4.43
C TYR A 50 -22.95 -12.06 5.33
N LYS A 51 -23.13 -11.07 6.22
CA LYS A 51 -22.09 -10.72 7.19
C LYS A 51 -21.98 -11.79 8.26
N CYS A 52 -20.76 -12.29 8.47
CA CYS A 52 -20.46 -13.17 9.59
C CYS A 52 -20.54 -12.45 10.95
N ASN A 53 -20.33 -11.12 10.98
CA ASN A 53 -20.40 -10.33 12.21
C ASN A 53 -21.24 -9.06 11.98
N PRO A 54 -22.52 -9.04 12.42
CA PRO A 54 -23.41 -7.89 12.23
C PRO A 54 -23.10 -6.74 13.22
N LYS A 55 -22.31 -6.99 14.26
CA LYS A 55 -22.03 -6.00 15.30
C LYS A 55 -20.97 -5.02 14.84
N TYR A 56 -21.25 -3.72 14.99
CA TYR A 56 -20.27 -2.66 14.76
C TYR A 56 -19.11 -2.78 15.77
N PRO A 57 -17.85 -2.62 15.34
CA PRO A 57 -16.71 -2.77 16.24
C PRO A 57 -16.74 -1.71 17.35
N LYS A 58 -16.38 -2.10 18.58
CA LYS A 58 -16.22 -1.15 19.68
C LYS A 58 -15.05 -0.20 19.38
N PRO A 59 -15.09 1.07 19.84
CA PRO A 59 -14.02 2.04 19.62
C PRO A 59 -12.63 1.54 20.08
N GLU A 60 -12.58 0.77 21.16
CA GLU A 60 -11.35 0.16 21.71
C GLU A 60 -10.66 -0.78 20.71
N HIS A 61 -11.44 -1.59 19.99
CA HIS A 61 -10.91 -2.50 18.98
C HIS A 61 -10.40 -1.73 17.77
N VAL A 62 -11.14 -0.70 17.31
CA VAL A 62 -10.72 0.15 16.19
C VAL A 62 -9.39 0.83 16.49
N ARG A 63 -9.22 1.38 17.70
CA ARG A 63 -7.94 2.00 18.11
C ARG A 63 -6.79 1.00 18.07
N THR A 64 -7.02 -0.21 18.57
CA THR A 64 -6.00 -1.27 18.59
C THR A 64 -5.57 -1.65 17.16
N GLU A 65 -6.53 -1.82 16.26
CA GLU A 65 -6.27 -2.11 14.84
C GLU A 65 -5.48 -1.00 14.15
N ILE A 66 -5.80 0.28 14.41
CA ILE A 66 -5.07 1.42 13.84
C ILE A 66 -3.61 1.39 14.31
N LEU A 67 -3.38 1.23 15.61
CA LEU A 67 -2.02 1.20 16.17
C LEU A 67 -1.21 0.00 15.66
N LEU A 68 -1.85 -1.16 15.55
CA LEU A 68 -1.23 -2.36 14.99
C LEU A 68 -0.88 -2.15 13.51
N THR A 69 -1.82 -1.62 12.73
CA THR A 69 -1.64 -1.35 11.30
C THR A 69 -0.47 -0.39 11.07
N ILE A 70 -0.39 0.72 11.80
CA ILE A 70 0.72 1.68 11.68
C ILE A 70 2.07 1.00 11.98
N LYS A 71 2.16 0.20 13.05
CA LYS A 71 3.38 -0.53 13.42
C LYS A 71 3.76 -1.57 12.35
N CYS A 72 2.79 -2.36 11.89
CA CYS A 72 3.00 -3.39 10.87
C CYS A 72 3.44 -2.77 9.54
N ILE A 73 2.79 -1.71 9.09
CA ILE A 73 3.17 -1.01 7.85
C ILE A 73 4.61 -0.50 7.99
N SER A 74 4.92 0.22 9.07
CA SER A 74 6.26 0.78 9.29
C SER A 74 7.37 -0.28 9.26
N LEU A 75 7.13 -1.47 9.81
CA LEU A 75 8.10 -2.58 9.77
C LEU A 75 8.14 -3.26 8.39
N SER A 76 6.98 -3.47 7.78
CA SER A 76 6.88 -4.15 6.48
C SER A 76 7.52 -3.35 5.34
N THR A 77 7.54 -2.02 5.44
CA THR A 77 8.12 -1.14 4.43
C THR A 77 9.65 -0.99 4.56
N MET A 78 10.27 -1.43 5.67
CA MET A 78 11.72 -1.37 5.83
C MET A 78 12.46 -2.26 4.83
N LEU A 79 11.99 -3.49 4.62
CA LEU A 79 12.61 -4.44 3.69
C LEU A 79 12.58 -3.97 2.22
N PRO A 80 11.44 -3.53 1.67
CA PRO A 80 11.41 -2.96 0.33
C PRO A 80 12.20 -1.64 0.25
N ALA A 81 12.22 -0.80 1.29
CA ALA A 81 13.05 0.40 1.31
C ALA A 81 14.55 0.07 1.22
N LEU A 82 15.00 -0.93 1.96
CA LEU A 82 16.37 -1.42 1.90
C LEU A 82 16.71 -2.02 0.53
N SER A 83 15.79 -2.81 -0.02
CA SER A 83 15.95 -3.39 -1.36
C SER A 83 16.14 -2.32 -2.44
N LEU A 84 15.34 -1.25 -2.40
CA LEU A 84 15.47 -0.11 -3.33
C LEU A 84 16.74 0.70 -3.11
N TYR A 85 17.12 0.93 -1.86
CA TYR A 85 18.36 1.62 -1.52
C TYR A 85 19.58 0.86 -2.07
N LEU A 86 19.61 -0.47 -1.89
CA LEU A 86 20.68 -1.31 -2.45
C LEU A 86 20.66 -1.36 -3.98
N ALA A 87 19.47 -1.34 -4.59
CA ALA A 87 19.33 -1.28 -6.05
C ALA A 87 19.84 0.04 -6.62
N ALA A 88 19.56 1.17 -5.95
CA ALA A 88 20.10 2.48 -6.33
C ALA A 88 21.65 2.53 -6.26
N GLN A 89 22.28 1.68 -5.45
CA GLN A 89 23.74 1.53 -5.38
C GLN A 89 24.31 0.48 -6.34
N GLY A 90 23.48 -0.15 -7.18
CA GLY A 90 23.91 -1.25 -8.05
C GLY A 90 24.27 -2.54 -7.31
N LYS A 91 23.91 -2.66 -6.01
CA LYS A 91 24.19 -3.85 -5.18
C LYS A 91 23.02 -4.84 -5.13
N SER A 92 21.88 -4.49 -5.71
CA SER A 92 20.69 -5.35 -5.79
C SER A 92 20.03 -5.23 -7.15
N GLN A 93 19.44 -6.32 -7.64
CA GLN A 93 18.61 -6.34 -8.84
C GLN A 93 17.12 -6.22 -8.50
N ALA A 94 16.78 -5.38 -7.52
CA ALA A 94 15.39 -5.13 -7.19
C ALA A 94 14.67 -4.55 -8.41
N PHE A 95 13.43 -4.97 -8.64
CA PHE A 95 12.62 -4.48 -9.76
C PHE A 95 12.36 -2.97 -9.59
N CYS A 96 13.04 -2.16 -10.40
CA CYS A 96 13.02 -0.71 -10.29
C CYS A 96 11.97 0.01 -11.15
N GLY A 97 11.11 -0.73 -11.85
CA GLY A 97 10.05 -0.16 -12.67
C GLY A 97 10.34 -0.25 -14.17
N TRP A 98 9.77 0.69 -14.91
CA TRP A 98 9.22 0.49 -16.26
C TRP A 98 10.18 0.68 -17.44
N GLY A 99 11.48 0.86 -17.18
CA GLY A 99 12.47 1.22 -18.20
C GLY A 99 12.05 2.49 -18.95
N ASP A 100 12.51 2.66 -20.19
CA ASP A 100 12.17 3.83 -21.03
C ASP A 100 10.74 3.78 -21.62
N ARG A 101 9.82 2.96 -21.08
CA ARG A 101 8.48 2.79 -21.65
C ARG A 101 7.41 3.58 -20.88
N SER A 102 6.57 4.28 -21.65
CA SER A 102 5.49 5.12 -21.16
C SER A 102 4.45 4.37 -20.31
N PHE A 103 3.74 5.10 -19.45
CA PHE A 103 2.74 4.50 -18.56
C PHE A 103 1.61 3.77 -19.30
N LEU A 104 1.18 4.33 -20.43
CA LEU A 104 0.15 3.78 -21.29
C LEU A 104 0.54 2.42 -21.87
N TRP A 105 1.82 2.21 -22.20
CA TRP A 105 2.30 0.92 -22.72
C TRP A 105 2.10 -0.20 -21.70
N HIS A 106 2.42 0.08 -20.44
CA HIS A 106 2.30 -0.91 -19.37
C HIS A 106 0.84 -1.17 -18.99
N LEU A 107 0.01 -0.13 -18.92
CA LEU A 107 -1.43 -0.28 -18.71
C LEU A 107 -2.08 -1.12 -19.84
N GLY A 108 -1.72 -0.83 -21.09
CA GLY A 108 -2.16 -1.58 -22.26
C GLY A 108 -1.71 -3.04 -22.23
N SER A 109 -0.46 -3.31 -21.83
CA SER A 109 0.04 -4.69 -21.68
C SER A 109 -0.66 -5.46 -20.56
N PHE A 110 -1.00 -4.80 -19.45
CA PHE A 110 -1.72 -5.43 -18.34
C PHE A 110 -3.15 -5.80 -18.73
N ILE A 111 -3.83 -4.95 -19.49
CA ILE A 111 -5.20 -5.20 -19.97
C ILE A 111 -5.21 -6.23 -21.11
N ALA A 112 -4.18 -6.27 -21.97
CA ALA A 112 -4.11 -7.22 -23.07
C ALA A 112 -3.67 -8.64 -22.66
N LEU A 113 -3.08 -8.81 -21.47
CA LEU A 113 -2.61 -10.09 -20.93
C LEU A 113 -3.53 -10.70 -19.85
N VAL A 114 -4.54 -9.95 -19.39
CA VAL A 114 -5.63 -10.43 -18.52
C VAL A 114 -6.82 -10.79 -19.38
#